data_AF-D6Z5Z9-F1
#
_entry.id   AF-D6Z5Z9-F1
#
_cell.length_a   1.000
_cell.length_b   1.000
_cell.length_c   1.000
_cell.angle_alpha   90.00
_cell.angle_beta   90.00
_cell.angle_gamma   90.00
#
_symmetry.space_group_name_H-M   'P 1'
#
loop_
_entity.id
_entity.type
_entity.pdbx_description
1 polymer ?
#
loop_
_entity_poly.entity_id
_entity_poly.type
_entity_poly.pdbx_seq_one_letter_code
_entity_poly.pdbx_strand_id
1 'polypeptide(L)'
;MKVIRGLMAVGLSAALLVGCSSDGSSGKDKQGMLSLSVTDAPVAEATAVWVQFSGVELQSSSHGRQTFDFSEEPKQIDLLALEGGGSELLLDEVSLPAGNYQWVRLMVDTEPGVLDSYLVSATGEHELTIPSGDQTGLKLIRGFVVPAGGHADFTIDFDLRKSVVGDDEKGYKLRPTLRMVDNSEVGAVIGHVDIANLCGSEEGAAVYVFPGPDTSPVDININEEQGPLVVAPVRFNEEEGQYCYRAAFLTAGEYTLALTCQADQDDPEATDDIAFVEQQNVMVEAGAPPTQAHFPAE
;
A
#
# COMPACT_ATOMS: atom_id res chain seq x y z
N MET A 1 44.92 -70.52 47.62
CA MET A 1 44.87 -69.11 48.04
C MET A 1 43.73 -68.42 47.29
N LYS A 2 42.89 -67.70 48.05
CA LYS A 2 42.02 -66.58 47.65
C LYS A 2 40.81 -66.87 46.71
N VAL A 3 39.58 -66.90 47.27
CA VAL A 3 38.52 -65.85 47.32
C VAL A 3 37.71 -65.82 46.00
N ILE A 4 36.50 -66.40 45.90
CA ILE A 4 35.16 -65.99 46.38
C ILE A 4 34.53 -64.79 45.60
N ARG A 5 33.25 -65.00 45.19
CA ARG A 5 32.18 -64.06 44.76
C ARG A 5 32.30 -63.51 43.33
N GLY A 6 31.28 -63.53 42.46
CA GLY A 6 29.84 -63.71 42.61
C GLY A 6 29.11 -62.51 41.97
N LEU A 7 28.12 -62.77 41.09
CA LEU A 7 26.92 -61.97 40.71
C LEU A 7 26.50 -62.39 39.30
N MET A 8 25.38 -63.09 39.10
CA MET A 8 23.98 -62.63 39.06
C MET A 8 23.59 -62.04 37.69
N ALA A 9 22.49 -62.58 37.18
CA ALA A 9 21.91 -62.43 35.85
C ALA A 9 21.41 -61.01 35.54
N VAL A 10 21.18 -60.72 34.27
CA VAL A 10 19.85 -60.58 33.65
C VAL A 10 20.08 -60.21 32.17
N GLY A 11 19.50 -61.01 31.28
CA GLY A 11 19.53 -60.79 29.84
C GLY A 11 18.49 -59.75 29.41
N LEU A 12 18.88 -58.89 28.49
CA LEU A 12 17.97 -58.06 27.72
C LEU A 12 18.38 -58.13 26.25
N SER A 13 17.79 -59.10 25.54
CA SER A 13 17.93 -59.24 24.09
C SER A 13 17.12 -58.13 23.42
N ALA A 14 17.80 -57.09 22.92
CA ALA A 14 17.20 -56.07 22.07
C ALA A 14 17.17 -56.60 20.62
N ALA A 15 15.99 -57.06 20.18
CA ALA A 15 15.70 -57.30 18.78
C ALA A 15 15.51 -55.94 18.09
N LEU A 16 16.48 -55.55 17.26
CA LEU A 16 16.35 -54.42 16.34
C LEU A 16 15.48 -54.86 15.15
N LEU A 17 14.18 -54.60 15.25
CA LEU A 17 13.28 -54.57 14.11
C LEU A 17 13.59 -53.30 13.30
N VAL A 18 14.30 -53.45 12.18
CA VAL A 18 14.34 -52.43 11.12
C VAL A 18 12.97 -52.44 10.45
N GLY A 19 12.07 -51.59 10.97
CA GLY A 19 10.80 -51.27 10.35
C GLY A 19 11.03 -50.36 9.15
N CYS A 20 10.84 -50.90 7.95
CA CYS A 20 10.56 -50.12 6.76
C CYS A 20 9.12 -49.61 6.90
N SER A 21 8.92 -48.31 7.18
CA SER A 21 7.66 -47.64 6.88
C SER A 21 7.86 -46.76 5.65
N SER A 22 7.43 -47.30 4.52
CA SER A 22 7.04 -46.49 3.38
C SER A 22 5.82 -45.66 3.79
N ASP A 23 6.00 -44.37 4.06
CA ASP A 23 4.92 -43.40 3.97
C ASP A 23 5.19 -42.51 2.77
N GLY A 24 4.47 -42.80 1.69
CA GLY A 24 4.37 -41.93 0.55
C GLY A 24 3.65 -40.66 0.98
N SER A 25 4.41 -39.60 1.28
CA SER A 25 3.85 -38.27 1.25
C SER A 25 3.83 -37.83 -0.21
N SER A 26 2.63 -37.88 -0.80
CA SER A 26 2.24 -36.90 -1.81
C SER A 26 2.78 -35.54 -1.38
N GLY A 27 3.58 -34.90 -2.24
CA GLY A 27 4.27 -33.66 -1.90
C GLY A 27 3.23 -32.62 -1.46
N LYS A 28 3.21 -32.28 -0.17
CA LYS A 28 2.44 -31.12 0.29
C LYS A 28 3.14 -29.89 -0.26
N ASP A 29 2.39 -29.07 -0.98
CA ASP A 29 2.90 -27.78 -1.44
C ASP A 29 3.39 -26.99 -0.23
N LYS A 30 4.60 -26.46 -0.35
CA LYS A 30 5.18 -25.61 0.71
C LYS A 30 4.25 -24.42 0.92
N GLN A 31 4.04 -24.01 2.16
CA GLN A 31 3.23 -22.84 2.50
C GLN A 31 4.14 -21.64 2.78
N GLY A 32 3.58 -20.44 2.65
CA GLY A 32 4.12 -19.19 3.19
C GLY A 32 2.99 -18.34 3.77
N MET A 33 3.34 -17.23 4.40
CA MET A 33 2.36 -16.28 4.95
C MET A 33 2.27 -15.04 4.07
N LEU A 34 1.08 -14.47 3.97
CA LEU A 34 0.81 -13.19 3.31
C LEU A 34 0.13 -12.24 4.29
N SER A 35 0.68 -11.04 4.44
CA SER A 35 -0.05 -9.89 4.96
C SER A 35 -0.28 -8.89 3.83
N LEU A 36 -1.48 -8.30 3.80
CA LEU A 36 -1.88 -7.34 2.78
C LEU A 36 -2.59 -6.17 3.44
N SER A 37 -2.03 -4.98 3.28
CA SER A 37 -2.59 -3.72 3.78
C SER A 37 -3.04 -2.80 2.65
N VAL A 38 -3.81 -1.77 2.99
CA VAL A 38 -4.13 -0.62 2.13
C VAL A 38 -3.62 0.68 2.73
N THR A 39 -3.28 1.66 1.89
CA THR A 39 -2.86 3.02 2.22
C THR A 39 -3.35 3.97 1.13
N ASP A 40 -3.10 5.27 1.30
CA ASP A 40 -3.49 6.29 0.34
C ASP A 40 -2.57 7.55 0.31
N ALA A 41 -2.79 8.38 -0.71
CA ALA A 41 -2.34 9.75 -0.90
C ALA A 41 -3.52 10.76 -0.85
N PRO A 42 -3.31 11.97 -0.29
CA PRO A 42 -4.36 12.98 -0.08
C PRO A 42 -5.16 13.36 -1.33
N VAL A 43 -6.47 13.59 -1.15
CA VAL A 43 -7.31 14.32 -2.12
C VAL A 43 -7.71 15.67 -1.55
N ALA A 44 -7.63 16.74 -2.35
CA ALA A 44 -7.76 18.12 -1.86
C ALA A 44 -9.19 18.49 -1.43
N GLU A 45 -10.21 17.89 -2.05
CA GLU A 45 -11.61 18.31 -1.89
C GLU A 45 -12.43 17.46 -0.90
N ALA A 46 -11.84 16.38 -0.35
CA ALA A 46 -12.52 15.52 0.61
C ALA A 46 -12.01 15.75 2.04
N THR A 47 -12.89 15.56 3.01
CA THR A 47 -12.55 15.47 4.43
C THR A 47 -12.49 14.04 4.94
N ALA A 48 -13.08 13.09 4.21
CA ALA A 48 -12.94 11.65 4.42
C ALA A 48 -13.30 10.92 3.12
N VAL A 49 -12.72 9.74 2.92
CA VAL A 49 -13.08 8.84 1.82
C VAL A 49 -13.19 7.43 2.36
N TRP A 50 -14.42 7.01 2.60
CA TRP A 50 -14.74 5.68 3.11
C TRP A 50 -14.86 4.69 1.97
N VAL A 51 -14.13 3.59 2.05
CA VAL A 51 -14.22 2.46 1.11
C VAL A 51 -14.50 1.18 1.88
N GLN A 52 -15.57 0.48 1.48
CA GLN A 52 -15.93 -0.81 2.06
C GLN A 52 -15.37 -1.95 1.22
N PHE A 53 -14.58 -2.80 1.86
CA PHE A 53 -14.01 -4.01 1.27
C PHE A 53 -14.79 -5.24 1.71
N SER A 54 -15.36 -5.96 0.75
CA SER A 54 -16.07 -7.24 0.96
C SER A 54 -15.21 -8.47 0.73
N GLY A 55 -13.94 -8.32 0.34
CA GLY A 55 -13.03 -9.44 0.17
C GLY A 55 -11.76 -9.16 -0.63
N VAL A 56 -10.91 -10.17 -0.71
CA VAL A 56 -9.67 -10.19 -1.51
C VAL A 56 -9.60 -11.48 -2.32
N GLU A 57 -9.35 -11.37 -3.62
CA GLU A 57 -9.02 -12.52 -4.47
C GLU A 57 -7.56 -12.47 -4.93
N LEU A 58 -6.89 -13.61 -4.87
CA LEU A 58 -5.52 -13.80 -5.33
C LEU A 58 -5.48 -14.90 -6.37
N GLN A 59 -4.71 -14.71 -7.45
CA GLN A 59 -4.53 -15.75 -8.45
C GLN A 59 -3.14 -16.37 -8.37
N SER A 60 -3.09 -17.59 -7.84
CA SER A 60 -1.90 -18.42 -7.92
C SER A 60 -1.69 -18.91 -9.35
N SER A 61 -0.42 -18.94 -9.78
CA SER A 61 -0.02 -19.51 -11.07
C SER A 61 -0.18 -21.03 -11.11
N SER A 62 -0.14 -21.71 -9.97
CA SER A 62 -0.19 -23.18 -9.86
C SER A 62 -1.42 -23.72 -9.13
N HIS A 63 -2.03 -22.93 -8.24
CA HIS A 63 -3.14 -23.38 -7.38
C HIS A 63 -4.48 -22.72 -7.71
N GLY A 64 -4.55 -21.91 -8.78
CA GLY A 64 -5.76 -21.21 -9.16
C GLY A 64 -6.11 -20.05 -8.22
N ARG A 65 -7.38 -19.67 -8.21
CA ARG A 65 -7.88 -18.55 -7.41
C ARG A 65 -8.01 -18.92 -5.92
N GLN A 66 -7.57 -18.03 -5.05
CA GLN A 66 -7.78 -18.06 -3.61
C GLN A 66 -8.66 -16.85 -3.25
N THR A 67 -9.72 -17.04 -2.47
CA THR A 67 -10.68 -15.98 -2.13
C THR A 67 -10.78 -15.88 -0.61
N PHE A 68 -10.65 -14.64 -0.11
CA PHE A 68 -10.90 -14.26 1.27
C PHE A 68 -12.15 -13.40 1.27
N ASP A 69 -13.20 -13.90 1.89
CA ASP A 69 -14.54 -13.31 1.87
C ASP A 69 -14.79 -12.56 3.19
N PHE A 70 -15.16 -11.29 3.09
CA PHE A 70 -15.52 -10.41 4.20
C PHE A 70 -17.01 -10.00 4.12
N SER A 71 -17.83 -10.63 3.27
CA SER A 71 -19.22 -10.21 3.05
C SER A 71 -20.10 -10.27 4.31
N GLU A 72 -19.78 -11.12 5.30
CA GLU A 72 -20.47 -11.14 6.59
C GLU A 72 -20.03 -10.02 7.53
N GLU A 73 -18.76 -9.60 7.46
CA GLU A 73 -18.15 -8.53 8.26
C GLU A 73 -17.25 -7.65 7.37
N PRO A 74 -17.83 -6.79 6.50
CA PRO A 74 -17.04 -5.97 5.58
C PRO A 74 -16.12 -5.01 6.32
N LYS A 75 -14.96 -4.73 5.72
CA LYS A 75 -13.98 -3.80 6.27
C LYS A 75 -14.22 -2.42 5.67
N GLN A 76 -14.79 -1.50 6.42
CA GLN A 76 -14.96 -0.11 6.00
C GLN A 76 -13.81 0.74 6.54
N ILE A 77 -13.07 1.39 5.64
CA ILE A 77 -11.83 2.09 5.97
C ILE A 77 -11.89 3.50 5.39
N ASP A 78 -11.59 4.51 6.21
CA ASP A 78 -11.33 5.86 5.74
C ASP A 78 -9.90 5.91 5.19
N LEU A 79 -9.78 5.89 3.87
CA LEU A 79 -8.49 5.84 3.20
C LEU A 79 -7.70 7.15 3.41
N LEU A 80 -8.40 8.29 3.47
CA LEU A 80 -7.77 9.59 3.69
C LEU A 80 -7.08 9.69 5.06
N ALA A 81 -7.56 8.94 6.05
CA ALA A 81 -6.93 8.86 7.37
C ALA A 81 -5.58 8.10 7.37
N LEU A 82 -5.20 7.45 6.26
CA LEU A 82 -3.98 6.65 6.12
C LEU A 82 -2.82 7.42 5.47
N GLU A 83 -2.99 8.72 5.22
CA GLU A 83 -1.93 9.59 4.71
C GLU A 83 -0.63 9.54 5.55
N GLY A 84 0.49 9.92 4.94
CA GLY A 84 1.77 10.02 5.65
C GLY A 84 2.36 8.66 6.07
N GLY A 85 1.90 7.57 5.46
CA GLY A 85 2.41 6.22 5.72
C GLY A 85 1.61 5.42 6.74
N GLY A 86 0.39 5.83 7.06
CA GLY A 86 -0.58 4.97 7.72
C GLY A 86 -0.98 3.81 6.80
N SER A 87 -1.48 2.71 7.36
CA SER A 87 -2.00 1.61 6.57
C SER A 87 -2.91 0.73 7.41
N GLU A 88 -3.89 0.08 6.78
CA GLU A 88 -4.84 -0.81 7.44
C GLU A 88 -4.81 -2.23 6.85
N LEU A 89 -4.89 -3.24 7.72
CA LEU A 89 -4.76 -4.64 7.33
C LEU A 89 -6.04 -5.21 6.71
N LEU A 90 -5.95 -5.66 5.46
CA LEU A 90 -6.99 -6.46 4.80
C LEU A 90 -6.80 -7.96 5.06
N LEU A 91 -5.57 -8.47 4.99
CA LEU A 91 -5.22 -9.85 5.31
C LEU A 91 -4.07 -9.86 6.31
N ASP A 92 -4.18 -10.66 7.36
CA ASP A 92 -3.19 -10.77 8.43
C ASP A 92 -2.62 -12.20 8.47
N GLU A 93 -1.35 -12.34 8.11
CA GLU A 93 -0.57 -13.58 8.14
C GLU A 93 -1.30 -14.82 7.59
N VAL A 94 -2.03 -14.67 6.48
CA VAL A 94 -2.81 -15.78 5.91
C VAL A 94 -1.90 -16.81 5.26
N SER A 95 -2.10 -18.09 5.61
CA SER A 95 -1.32 -19.20 5.03
C SER A 95 -1.76 -19.47 3.59
N LEU A 96 -0.80 -19.41 2.67
CA LEU A 96 -1.01 -19.61 1.23
C LEU A 96 0.04 -20.57 0.64
N PRO A 97 -0.29 -21.32 -0.43
CA PRO A 97 0.70 -22.07 -1.18
C PRO A 97 1.82 -21.15 -1.67
N ALA A 98 3.06 -21.51 -1.34
CA ALA A 98 4.23 -20.77 -1.78
C ALA A 98 4.37 -20.83 -3.30
N GLY A 99 4.70 -19.70 -3.92
CA GLY A 99 4.85 -19.61 -5.37
C GLY A 99 4.49 -18.23 -5.93
N ASN A 100 4.37 -18.19 -7.25
CA ASN A 100 4.06 -16.97 -7.99
C ASN A 100 2.55 -16.74 -8.07
N TYR A 101 2.15 -15.51 -7.79
CA TYR A 101 0.79 -15.00 -7.95
C TYR A 101 0.78 -13.98 -9.07
N GLN A 102 -0.28 -14.00 -9.89
CA GLN A 102 -0.36 -13.21 -11.12
C GLN A 102 -1.06 -11.87 -10.92
N TRP A 103 -2.04 -11.83 -10.02
CA TRP A 103 -2.83 -10.64 -9.71
C TRP A 103 -3.45 -10.76 -8.32
N VAL A 104 -3.77 -9.59 -7.77
CA VAL A 104 -4.63 -9.38 -6.60
C VAL A 104 -5.86 -8.58 -7.04
N ARG A 105 -6.98 -8.80 -6.38
CA ARG A 105 -8.22 -8.05 -6.58
C ARG A 105 -8.82 -7.71 -5.23
N LEU A 106 -9.11 -6.44 -5.04
CA LEU A 106 -9.87 -5.92 -3.91
C LEU A 106 -11.35 -5.91 -4.28
N MET A 107 -12.20 -6.62 -3.55
CA MET A 107 -13.66 -6.54 -3.72
C MET A 107 -14.14 -5.32 -2.94
N VAL A 108 -14.69 -4.34 -3.66
CA VAL A 108 -15.16 -3.07 -3.11
C VAL A 108 -16.65 -2.95 -3.35
N ASP A 109 -17.39 -2.58 -2.31
CA ASP A 109 -18.83 -2.43 -2.36
C ASP A 109 -19.21 -1.01 -2.79
N THR A 110 -20.01 -0.92 -3.84
CA THR A 110 -20.58 0.33 -4.37
C THR A 110 -22.02 0.06 -4.80
N GLU A 111 -22.84 -0.52 -3.91
CA GLU A 111 -24.24 -0.83 -4.21
C GLU A 111 -25.04 0.47 -4.39
N PRO A 112 -25.72 0.68 -5.55
CA PRO A 112 -26.44 1.92 -5.81
C PRO A 112 -27.44 2.31 -4.71
N GLY A 113 -27.24 3.47 -4.11
CA GLY A 113 -28.10 4.01 -3.05
C GLY A 113 -27.78 3.49 -1.65
N VAL A 114 -26.66 2.79 -1.49
CA VAL A 114 -26.10 2.38 -0.20
C VAL A 114 -24.75 3.08 -0.01
N LEU A 115 -24.57 3.74 1.13
CA LEU A 115 -23.31 4.44 1.46
C LEU A 115 -22.26 3.47 2.01
N ASP A 116 -21.93 2.43 1.23
CA ASP A 116 -20.86 1.48 1.55
C ASP A 116 -19.49 2.12 1.28
N SER A 117 -19.34 2.73 0.10
CA SER A 117 -18.17 3.54 -0.27
C SER A 117 -18.61 4.94 -0.68
N TYR A 118 -18.07 5.97 -0.03
CA TYR A 118 -18.50 7.36 -0.21
C TYR A 118 -17.40 8.35 0.16
N LEU A 119 -17.48 9.53 -0.44
CA LEU A 119 -16.65 10.70 -0.14
C LEU A 119 -17.43 11.67 0.74
N VAL A 120 -16.75 12.30 1.71
CA VAL A 120 -17.31 13.40 2.50
C VAL A 120 -16.66 14.70 2.06
N SER A 121 -17.47 15.70 1.71
CA SER A 121 -17.03 17.04 1.30
C SER A 121 -17.73 18.12 2.13
N ALA A 122 -17.48 19.39 1.80
CA ALA A 122 -18.21 20.51 2.40
C ALA A 122 -19.72 20.50 2.09
N THR A 123 -20.16 19.85 1.01
CA THR A 123 -21.57 19.80 0.59
C THR A 123 -22.31 18.58 1.11
N GLY A 124 -21.60 17.57 1.63
CA GLY A 124 -22.17 16.38 2.26
C GLY A 124 -21.46 15.08 1.88
N GLU A 125 -22.16 13.97 2.10
CA GLU A 125 -21.74 12.62 1.71
C GLU A 125 -22.15 12.34 0.26
N HIS A 126 -21.21 11.81 -0.52
CA HIS A 126 -21.39 11.50 -1.93
C HIS A 126 -20.98 10.06 -2.22
N GLU A 127 -21.91 9.27 -2.74
CA GLU A 127 -21.68 7.87 -3.08
C GLU A 127 -20.59 7.73 -4.17
N LEU A 128 -19.68 6.78 -3.98
CA LEU A 128 -18.64 6.45 -4.97
C LEU A 128 -19.11 5.31 -5.85
N THR A 129 -18.95 5.46 -7.16
CA THR A 129 -19.28 4.42 -8.15
C THR A 129 -18.05 3.93 -8.90
N ILE A 130 -17.95 2.64 -9.22
CA ILE A 130 -16.85 2.11 -10.02
C ILE A 130 -17.28 2.04 -11.51
N PRO A 131 -16.65 2.81 -12.42
CA PRO A 131 -17.08 2.90 -13.84
C PRO A 131 -17.00 1.57 -14.60
N SER A 132 -16.20 0.61 -14.13
CA SER A 132 -16.05 -0.73 -14.70
C SER A 132 -16.98 -1.74 -14.03
N GLY A 133 -18.29 -1.47 -14.06
CA GLY A 133 -19.40 -2.43 -13.92
C GLY A 133 -19.37 -3.36 -12.70
N ASP A 134 -20.06 -2.95 -11.64
CA ASP A 134 -20.86 -3.67 -10.63
C ASP A 134 -20.45 -5.06 -10.06
N GLN A 135 -19.41 -5.79 -10.49
CA GLN A 135 -19.27 -7.20 -10.07
C GLN A 135 -17.86 -7.77 -9.90
N THR A 136 -16.77 -7.01 -10.12
CA THR A 136 -15.43 -7.64 -10.10
C THR A 136 -14.36 -6.95 -9.27
N GLY A 137 -14.68 -5.91 -8.50
CA GLY A 137 -13.71 -5.20 -7.67
C GLY A 137 -12.55 -4.57 -8.46
N LEU A 138 -11.54 -4.08 -7.75
CA LEU A 138 -10.38 -3.41 -8.30
C LEU A 138 -9.22 -4.38 -8.45
N LYS A 139 -8.88 -4.72 -9.69
CA LYS A 139 -7.89 -5.74 -10.01
C LYS A 139 -6.53 -5.12 -10.34
N LEU A 140 -5.51 -5.51 -9.59
CA LEU A 140 -4.12 -5.17 -9.88
C LEU A 140 -3.41 -6.35 -10.56
N ILE A 141 -3.03 -6.16 -11.83
CA ILE A 141 -2.28 -7.16 -12.62
C ILE A 141 -0.78 -6.97 -12.37
N ARG A 142 -0.37 -7.15 -11.11
CA ARG A 142 1.03 -7.14 -10.69
C ARG A 142 1.37 -8.47 -10.03
N GLY A 143 2.34 -9.17 -10.61
CA GLY A 143 2.79 -10.44 -10.07
C GLY A 143 3.56 -10.26 -8.76
N PHE A 144 3.42 -11.21 -7.84
CA PHE A 144 4.16 -11.24 -6.57
C PHE A 144 4.49 -12.68 -6.17
N VAL A 145 5.36 -12.85 -5.18
CA VAL A 145 5.82 -14.16 -4.72
C VAL A 145 5.48 -14.35 -3.25
N VAL A 146 4.88 -15.49 -2.91
CA VAL A 146 4.77 -15.96 -1.52
C VAL A 146 5.93 -16.94 -1.27
N PRO A 147 6.92 -16.59 -0.42
CA PRO A 147 8.09 -17.43 -0.19
C PRO A 147 7.75 -18.65 0.66
N ALA A 148 8.36 -19.80 0.35
CA ALA A 148 8.17 -21.02 1.12
C ALA A 148 8.75 -20.88 2.54
N GLY A 149 7.89 -20.99 3.56
CA GLY A 149 8.22 -20.84 4.97
C GLY A 149 8.56 -19.41 5.39
N GLY A 150 8.35 -18.42 4.51
CA GLY A 150 8.57 -17.01 4.79
C GLY A 150 7.28 -16.20 4.83
N HIS A 151 7.43 -14.89 4.95
CA HIS A 151 6.35 -13.91 4.95
C HIS A 151 6.51 -13.03 3.72
N ALA A 152 5.40 -12.74 3.06
CA ALA A 152 5.29 -11.68 2.08
C ALA A 152 4.37 -10.62 2.67
N ASP A 153 4.84 -9.38 2.71
CA ASP A 153 4.11 -8.27 3.31
C ASP A 153 4.00 -7.14 2.28
N PHE A 154 2.77 -6.87 1.85
CA PHE A 154 2.50 -5.88 0.80
C PHE A 154 1.50 -4.83 1.27
N THR A 155 1.68 -3.62 0.77
CA THR A 155 0.71 -2.53 0.92
C THR A 155 0.20 -2.13 -0.46
N ILE A 156 -1.12 -2.04 -0.64
CA ILE A 156 -1.77 -1.48 -1.82
C ILE A 156 -2.06 0.00 -1.55
N ASP A 157 -1.39 0.85 -2.32
CA ASP A 157 -1.59 2.29 -2.38
C ASP A 157 -2.73 2.61 -3.35
N PHE A 158 -3.79 3.15 -2.76
CA PHE A 158 -5.02 3.53 -3.42
C PHE A 158 -4.97 5.01 -3.73
N ASP A 159 -4.10 5.46 -4.64
CA ASP A 159 -3.86 6.87 -4.97
C ASP A 159 -5.19 7.63 -5.19
N LEU A 160 -5.80 8.18 -4.13
CA LEU A 160 -7.15 8.74 -4.18
C LEU A 160 -7.18 9.97 -5.06
N ARG A 161 -6.07 10.71 -5.07
CA ARG A 161 -5.88 11.88 -5.93
C ARG A 161 -6.01 11.55 -7.41
N LYS A 162 -5.63 10.34 -7.84
CA LYS A 162 -5.85 9.85 -9.21
C LYS A 162 -7.05 8.91 -9.36
N SER A 163 -7.59 8.41 -8.26
CA SER A 163 -8.64 7.39 -8.25
C SER A 163 -10.03 8.01 -8.13
N VAL A 164 -10.21 9.08 -7.36
CA VAL A 164 -11.49 9.79 -7.24
C VAL A 164 -11.57 10.85 -8.33
N VAL A 165 -12.60 10.73 -9.17
CA VAL A 165 -12.86 11.68 -10.27
C VAL A 165 -14.33 12.05 -10.30
N GLY A 166 -14.67 13.17 -10.96
CA GLY A 166 -16.01 13.71 -10.98
C GLY A 166 -16.26 14.82 -9.96
N ASP A 167 -17.51 15.23 -9.85
CA ASP A 167 -17.95 16.40 -9.09
C ASP A 167 -19.39 16.21 -8.59
N ASP A 168 -19.90 17.15 -7.78
CA ASP A 168 -21.26 17.12 -7.23
C ASP A 168 -22.36 17.07 -8.31
N GLU A 169 -22.11 17.53 -9.55
CA GLU A 169 -23.08 17.50 -10.65
C GLU A 169 -23.07 16.16 -11.39
N LYS A 170 -21.89 15.55 -11.57
CA LYS A 170 -21.68 14.33 -12.35
C LYS A 170 -21.67 13.05 -11.51
N GLY A 171 -21.54 13.20 -10.19
CA GLY A 171 -21.26 12.11 -9.24
C GLY A 171 -19.80 11.70 -9.26
N TYR A 172 -19.33 11.21 -8.11
CA TYR A 172 -17.95 10.78 -7.94
C TYR A 172 -17.76 9.31 -8.35
N LYS A 173 -16.59 9.05 -8.93
CA LYS A 173 -16.20 7.73 -9.43
C LYS A 173 -14.87 7.30 -8.86
N LEU A 174 -14.76 6.01 -8.61
CA LEU A 174 -13.54 5.36 -8.14
C LEU A 174 -12.89 4.58 -9.28
N ARG A 175 -11.85 5.17 -9.89
CA ARG A 175 -11.00 4.56 -10.91
C ARG A 175 -9.99 3.59 -10.27
N PRO A 176 -9.58 2.53 -10.98
CA PRO A 176 -8.63 1.54 -10.46
C PRO A 176 -7.17 2.02 -10.57
N THR A 177 -6.83 3.17 -10.00
CA THR A 177 -5.45 3.69 -9.99
C THR A 177 -4.72 3.16 -8.76
N LEU A 178 -4.36 1.87 -8.79
CA LEU A 178 -3.74 1.18 -7.67
C LEU A 178 -2.26 0.89 -7.92
N ARG A 179 -1.47 0.97 -6.86
CA ARG A 179 -0.08 0.50 -6.82
C ARG A 179 0.08 -0.46 -5.66
N MET A 180 0.87 -1.53 -5.84
CA MET A 180 1.22 -2.42 -4.72
C MET A 180 2.72 -2.36 -4.50
N VAL A 181 3.15 -2.31 -3.25
CA VAL A 181 4.55 -2.32 -2.85
C VAL A 181 4.86 -3.46 -1.90
N ASP A 182 6.08 -3.97 -1.98
CA ASP A 182 6.63 -4.90 -0.99
C ASP A 182 7.20 -4.08 0.16
N ASN A 183 6.71 -4.31 1.38
CA ASN A 183 7.12 -3.53 2.55
C ASN A 183 8.60 -3.73 2.90
N SER A 184 9.25 -4.79 2.40
CA SER A 184 10.69 -5.01 2.55
C SER A 184 11.56 -4.20 1.58
N GLU A 185 10.96 -3.63 0.53
CA GLU A 185 11.64 -2.92 -0.55
C GLU A 185 11.35 -1.41 -0.57
N VAL A 186 10.65 -0.89 0.45
CA VAL A 186 10.26 0.51 0.56
C VAL A 186 10.96 1.26 1.69
N GLY A 187 11.04 2.57 1.52
CA GLY A 187 11.39 3.56 2.53
C GLY A 187 10.42 4.74 2.47
N ALA A 188 10.82 5.84 3.11
CA ALA A 188 10.07 7.08 3.13
C ALA A 188 11.01 8.28 3.05
N VAL A 189 10.47 9.41 2.62
CA VAL A 189 11.10 10.72 2.68
C VAL A 189 10.30 11.58 3.65
N ILE A 190 11.00 12.29 4.53
CA ILE A 190 10.44 13.31 5.41
C ILE A 190 11.20 14.61 5.24
N GLY A 191 10.55 15.71 5.53
CA GLY A 191 11.22 16.98 5.52
C GLY A 191 10.38 18.10 6.06
N HIS A 192 11.04 19.24 6.19
CA HIS A 192 10.42 20.49 6.60
C HIS A 192 10.43 21.46 5.43
N VAL A 193 9.42 22.29 5.36
CA VAL A 193 9.29 23.38 4.40
C VAL A 193 9.36 24.69 5.16
N ASP A 194 10.27 25.58 4.76
CA ASP A 194 10.32 26.92 5.30
C ASP A 194 9.07 27.71 4.87
N ILE A 195 8.50 28.51 5.77
CA ILE A 195 7.31 29.33 5.49
C ILE A 195 7.55 30.30 4.31
N ALA A 196 8.80 30.71 4.05
CA ALA A 196 9.16 31.53 2.91
C ALA A 196 8.81 30.86 1.56
N ASN A 197 8.77 29.53 1.52
CA ASN A 197 8.51 28.74 0.31
C ASN A 197 7.02 28.39 0.14
N LEU A 198 6.14 28.83 1.04
CA LEU A 198 4.69 28.53 1.01
C LEU A 198 3.86 29.57 0.24
N CYS A 199 4.45 30.37 -0.64
CA CYS A 199 3.70 31.29 -1.52
C CYS A 199 2.68 32.23 -0.84
N GLY A 200 2.77 32.43 0.49
CA GLY A 200 1.79 33.17 1.29
C GLY A 200 0.59 32.38 1.84
N SER A 201 0.45 31.08 1.53
CA SER A 201 -0.58 30.19 2.08
C SER A 201 -0.11 28.72 2.13
N GLU A 202 -0.48 28.00 3.19
CA GLU A 202 -0.30 26.54 3.27
C GLU A 202 -1.39 25.74 2.54
N GLU A 203 -2.49 26.39 2.14
CA GLU A 203 -3.52 25.78 1.29
C GLU A 203 -2.89 25.45 -0.08
N GLY A 204 -3.09 24.21 -0.55
CA GLY A 204 -2.50 23.74 -1.80
C GLY A 204 -0.99 23.42 -1.73
N ALA A 205 -0.34 23.56 -0.57
CA ALA A 205 1.07 23.22 -0.42
C ALA A 205 1.30 21.70 -0.36
N ALA A 206 2.10 21.17 -1.28
CA ALA A 206 2.46 19.76 -1.33
C ALA A 206 3.84 19.53 -1.98
N VAL A 207 4.45 18.40 -1.63
CA VAL A 207 5.68 17.89 -2.25
C VAL A 207 5.33 16.73 -3.17
N TYR A 208 5.57 16.92 -4.46
CA TYR A 208 5.34 15.92 -5.50
C TYR A 208 6.61 15.10 -5.65
N VAL A 209 6.46 13.77 -5.68
CA VAL A 209 7.57 12.83 -5.76
C VAL A 209 7.59 12.17 -7.13
N PHE A 210 8.58 12.48 -7.95
CA PHE A 210 8.74 11.90 -9.28
C PHE A 210 9.84 10.83 -9.29
N PRO A 211 9.63 9.69 -9.97
CA PRO A 211 10.69 8.71 -10.16
C PRO A 211 11.88 9.28 -10.93
N GLY A 212 13.10 8.93 -10.51
CA GLY A 212 14.34 9.33 -11.16
C GLY A 212 14.86 10.71 -10.71
N PRO A 213 16.18 10.95 -10.83
CA PRO A 213 16.77 12.25 -10.57
C PRO A 213 16.56 13.21 -11.74
N ASP A 214 16.54 14.51 -11.44
CA ASP A 214 16.43 15.60 -12.42
C ASP A 214 15.19 15.48 -13.34
N THR A 215 14.12 14.87 -12.84
CA THR A 215 12.86 14.71 -13.56
C THR A 215 12.13 16.04 -13.60
N SER A 216 11.80 16.52 -14.79
CA SER A 216 10.97 17.71 -14.98
C SER A 216 9.58 17.48 -14.36
N PRO A 217 9.18 18.27 -13.34
CA PRO A 217 7.87 18.13 -12.74
C PRO A 217 6.75 18.48 -13.71
N VAL A 218 5.64 17.76 -13.58
CA VAL A 218 4.40 17.92 -14.35
C VAL A 218 3.21 17.76 -13.41
N ASP A 219 2.03 18.17 -13.86
CA ASP A 219 0.76 18.02 -13.18
C ASP A 219 0.35 16.55 -13.01
N ILE A 220 -0.69 16.32 -12.22
CA ILE A 220 -1.30 15.01 -12.04
C ILE A 220 -2.34 14.87 -13.13
N ASN A 221 -1.93 14.44 -14.32
CA ASN A 221 -2.91 14.12 -15.35
C ASN A 221 -3.05 12.61 -15.51
N ILE A 222 -4.21 12.06 -15.14
CA ILE A 222 -4.46 10.60 -15.22
C ILE A 222 -4.57 10.06 -16.65
N ASN A 223 -4.56 10.96 -17.65
CA ASN A 223 -4.52 10.61 -19.06
C ASN A 223 -3.10 10.70 -19.64
N GLU A 224 -2.11 11.12 -18.84
CA GLU A 224 -0.70 11.17 -19.20
C GLU A 224 0.11 10.12 -18.42
N GLU A 225 1.16 9.59 -19.04
CA GLU A 225 2.01 8.55 -18.41
C GLU A 225 3.07 9.12 -17.47
N GLN A 226 3.26 10.45 -17.47
CA GLN A 226 4.30 11.15 -16.73
C GLN A 226 3.58 11.97 -15.66
N GLY A 227 3.70 11.55 -14.41
CA GLY A 227 3.07 12.22 -13.26
C GLY A 227 3.76 11.81 -11.97
N PRO A 228 3.49 12.50 -10.85
CA PRO A 228 4.11 12.18 -9.58
C PRO A 228 3.66 10.79 -9.12
N LEU A 229 4.57 10.05 -8.47
CA LEU A 229 4.29 8.78 -7.83
C LEU A 229 3.50 8.97 -6.53
N VAL A 230 3.85 10.01 -5.76
CA VAL A 230 3.25 10.37 -4.47
C VAL A 230 3.11 11.88 -4.40
N VAL A 231 2.02 12.35 -3.81
CA VAL A 231 1.79 13.76 -3.50
C VAL A 231 1.67 13.86 -1.99
N ALA A 232 2.68 14.41 -1.33
CA ALA A 232 2.71 14.54 0.12
C ALA A 232 2.24 15.94 0.52
N PRO A 233 1.13 16.07 1.27
CA PRO A 233 0.66 17.38 1.68
C PRO A 233 1.63 17.98 2.69
N VAL A 234 1.83 19.29 2.61
CA VAL A 234 2.58 20.04 3.62
C VAL A 234 1.60 20.49 4.69
N ARG A 235 1.87 20.12 5.94
CA ARG A 235 1.00 20.44 7.09
C ARG A 235 1.82 21.07 8.20
N PHE A 236 1.23 22.04 8.90
CA PHE A 236 1.85 22.57 10.10
C PHE A 236 1.80 21.51 11.22
N ASN A 237 2.96 21.16 11.75
CA ASN A 237 3.09 20.31 12.91
C ASN A 237 3.23 21.19 14.16
N GLU A 238 2.20 21.22 15.00
CA GLU A 238 2.18 22.04 16.22
C GLU A 238 3.25 21.62 17.25
N GLU A 239 3.61 20.33 17.30
CA GLU A 239 4.61 19.82 18.24
C GLU A 239 6.02 20.23 17.85
N GLU A 240 6.31 20.24 16.54
CA GLU A 240 7.62 20.63 16.00
C GLU A 240 7.71 22.14 15.73
N GLY A 241 6.57 22.82 15.60
CA GLY A 241 6.50 24.23 15.24
C GLY A 241 6.98 24.51 13.81
N GLN A 242 6.87 23.53 12.92
CA GLN A 242 7.37 23.57 11.54
C GLN A 242 6.33 23.00 10.58
N TYR A 243 6.41 23.39 9.30
CA TYR A 243 5.65 22.76 8.24
C TYR A 243 6.38 21.50 7.79
N CYS A 244 5.70 20.36 7.84
CA CYS A 244 6.28 19.05 7.60
C CYS A 244 5.53 18.33 6.49
N TYR A 245 6.24 17.46 5.78
CA TYR A 245 5.65 16.54 4.82
C TYR A 245 6.24 15.15 4.99
N ARG A 246 5.51 14.14 4.53
CA ARG A 246 5.95 12.76 4.54
C ARG A 246 5.45 12.03 3.31
N ALA A 247 6.39 11.52 2.51
CA ALA A 247 6.12 10.62 1.40
C ALA A 247 6.59 9.21 1.78
N ALA A 248 5.65 8.28 1.96
CA ALA A 248 5.93 6.91 2.38
C ALA A 248 5.74 5.91 1.23
N PHE A 249 6.07 4.64 1.49
CA PHE A 249 5.90 3.54 0.53
C PHE A 249 6.63 3.78 -0.80
N LEU A 250 7.78 4.47 -0.76
CA LEU A 250 8.64 4.70 -1.92
C LEU A 250 9.61 3.52 -2.04
N THR A 251 9.64 2.85 -3.18
CA THR A 251 10.63 1.80 -3.42
C THR A 251 12.05 2.36 -3.36
N ALA A 252 13.05 1.55 -3.01
CA ALA A 252 14.43 2.02 -3.05
C ALA A 252 14.82 2.55 -4.45
N GLY A 253 15.45 3.73 -4.50
CA GLY A 253 15.79 4.40 -5.76
C GLY A 253 15.97 5.91 -5.62
N GLU A 254 16.34 6.54 -6.74
CA GLU A 254 16.48 7.99 -6.86
C GLU A 254 15.15 8.62 -7.29
N TYR A 255 14.84 9.79 -6.71
CA TYR A 255 13.62 10.55 -6.93
C TYR A 255 13.91 12.04 -7.04
N THR A 256 13.03 12.75 -7.73
CA THR A 256 12.96 14.21 -7.73
C THR A 256 11.77 14.63 -6.88
N LEU A 257 12.02 15.49 -5.89
CA LEU A 257 11.00 16.13 -5.08
C LEU A 257 10.75 17.51 -5.64
N ALA A 258 9.49 17.89 -5.83
CA ALA A 258 9.11 19.22 -6.30
C ALA A 258 8.04 19.82 -5.39
N LEU A 259 8.34 20.96 -4.78
CA LEU A 259 7.42 21.70 -3.93
C LEU A 259 6.50 22.57 -4.79
N THR A 260 5.20 22.48 -4.58
CA THR A 260 4.20 23.37 -5.19
C THR A 260 3.26 23.91 -4.11
N CYS A 261 2.70 25.10 -4.37
CA CYS A 261 1.61 25.70 -3.59
C CYS A 261 0.27 25.62 -4.33
N GLN A 262 0.20 24.86 -5.43
CA GLN A 262 -0.96 24.79 -6.33
C GLN A 262 -1.51 23.36 -6.42
N ALA A 263 -1.23 22.51 -5.44
CA ALA A 263 -1.77 21.15 -5.43
C ALA A 263 -3.29 21.11 -5.21
N ASP A 264 -3.94 22.18 -4.80
CA ASP A 264 -5.41 22.27 -4.79
C ASP A 264 -5.99 22.65 -6.17
N GLN A 265 -5.13 23.11 -7.10
CA GLN A 265 -5.51 23.54 -8.45
C GLN A 265 -5.17 22.51 -9.54
N ASP A 266 -4.51 21.42 -9.16
CA ASP A 266 -4.09 20.33 -10.05
C ASP A 266 -5.21 19.28 -10.12
N ASP A 267 -6.03 19.36 -11.17
CA ASP A 267 -7.18 18.49 -11.42
C ASP A 267 -6.71 17.20 -12.12
N PRO A 268 -6.95 16.01 -11.51
CA PRO A 268 -6.55 14.74 -12.10
C PRO A 268 -7.08 14.49 -13.52
N GLU A 269 -8.19 15.11 -13.91
CA GLU A 269 -8.85 14.95 -15.21
C GLU A 269 -8.46 16.01 -16.25
N ALA A 270 -7.64 17.01 -15.89
CA ALA A 270 -7.26 18.12 -16.76
C ALA A 270 -5.74 18.23 -16.95
N THR A 271 -5.33 19.05 -17.93
CA THR A 271 -3.94 19.48 -18.06
C THR A 271 -3.84 20.88 -17.46
N ASP A 272 -3.09 21.01 -16.37
CA ASP A 272 -2.94 22.26 -15.62
C ASP A 272 -1.50 22.77 -15.63
N ASP A 273 -1.32 24.10 -15.63
CA ASP A 273 0.00 24.73 -15.55
C ASP A 273 0.39 24.93 -14.08
N ILE A 274 0.94 23.87 -13.47
CA ILE A 274 1.35 23.85 -12.07
C ILE A 274 2.75 24.42 -11.90
N ALA A 275 2.87 25.47 -11.08
CA ALA A 275 4.12 26.09 -10.73
C ALA A 275 4.80 25.33 -9.57
N PHE A 276 6.05 24.91 -9.80
CA PHE A 276 6.91 24.31 -8.78
C PHE A 276 7.92 25.33 -8.27
N VAL A 277 7.91 25.56 -6.96
CA VAL A 277 8.69 26.58 -6.26
C VAL A 277 10.16 26.18 -6.17
N GLU A 278 10.41 24.94 -5.74
CA GLU A 278 11.75 24.42 -5.50
C GLU A 278 11.77 22.92 -5.81
N GLN A 279 12.95 22.42 -6.19
CA GLN A 279 13.15 21.01 -6.51
C GLN A 279 14.45 20.50 -5.91
N GLN A 280 14.47 19.22 -5.53
CA GLN A 280 15.68 18.54 -5.06
C GLN A 280 15.64 17.04 -5.36
N ASN A 281 16.81 16.44 -5.55
CA ASN A 281 16.94 14.99 -5.71
C ASN A 281 17.12 14.31 -4.35
N VAL A 282 16.56 13.12 -4.20
CA VAL A 282 16.69 12.29 -3.00
C VAL A 282 16.92 10.83 -3.36
N MET A 283 17.66 10.11 -2.52
CA MET A 283 17.84 8.67 -2.60
C MET A 283 17.05 8.01 -1.46
N VAL A 284 16.17 7.07 -1.80
CA VAL A 284 15.43 6.25 -0.84
C VAL A 284 16.11 4.89 -0.72
N GLU A 285 16.32 4.46 0.52
CA GLU A 285 16.83 3.13 0.84
C GLU A 285 15.72 2.28 1.48
N ALA A 286 15.61 1.01 1.06
CA ALA A 286 14.63 0.09 1.61
C ALA A 286 14.94 -0.28 3.07
N GLY A 287 13.92 -0.27 3.93
CA GLY A 287 14.05 -0.65 5.34
C GLY A 287 14.94 0.26 6.20
N ALA A 288 15.42 1.38 5.66
CA ALA A 288 16.19 2.39 6.38
C ALA A 288 15.25 3.39 7.09
N PRO A 289 15.76 4.14 8.09
CA PRO A 289 15.06 5.32 8.58
C PRO A 289 14.71 6.27 7.43
N PRO A 290 13.61 7.05 7.53
CA PRO A 290 13.21 7.95 6.44
C PRO A 290 14.32 8.90 6.03
N THR A 291 14.54 9.04 4.72
CA THR A 291 15.50 10.01 4.17
C THR A 291 15.00 11.43 4.45
N GLN A 292 15.91 12.31 4.89
CA GLN A 292 15.57 13.70 5.16
C GLN A 292 15.83 14.56 3.92
N ALA A 293 14.85 15.37 3.54
CA ALA A 293 14.94 16.32 2.43
C ALA A 293 14.16 17.60 2.78
N HIS A 294 14.86 18.67 3.15
CA HIS A 294 14.25 19.92 3.59
C HIS A 294 14.21 20.94 2.45
N PHE A 295 13.21 21.82 2.46
CA PHE A 295 13.10 22.97 1.57
C PHE A 295 13.36 24.24 2.40
N PRO A 296 14.63 24.68 2.56
CA PRO A 296 14.99 25.85 3.36
C PRO A 296 14.67 27.15 2.62
N ALA A 297 14.64 28.28 3.34
CA ALA A 297 14.64 29.59 2.71
C ALA A 297 15.93 29.81 1.89
N GLU A 298 15.80 30.44 0.71
CA GLU A 298 16.93 30.89 -0.12
C GLU A 298 17.78 32.00 0.55
#